data_AF-A0A1A2EUF5-F1
#
_entry.id   AF-A0A1A2EUF5-F1
#
_cell.length_a   1.000
_cell.length_b   1.000
_cell.length_c   1.000
_cell.angle_alpha   90.00
_cell.angle_beta   90.00
_cell.angle_gamma   90.00
#
_symmetry.space_group_name_H-M   'P 1'
#
loop_
_entity.id
_entity.type
_entity.pdbx_description
1 polymer ?
#
loop_
_entity_poly.entity_id
_entity_poly.type
_entity_poly.pdbx_seq_one_letter_code
_entity_poly.pdbx_strand_id
1 'polypeptide(L)' 'MGALPTLRAATDPQALGGQYFGPDGFTQGRGHPTVVKSSRKSHDVDAQQRLWAVSEELTGVVFPA' A
#
# COMPACT_ATOMS: atom_id res chain seq x y z
N MET A 1 17.74 -4.49 6.05
CA MET A 1 17.08 -3.29 5.46
C MET A 1 15.95 -3.70 4.51
N GLY A 2 15.05 -4.59 4.92
CA GLY A 2 13.91 -5.02 4.08
C GLY A 2 12.59 -4.93 4.83
N ALA A 3 12.57 -5.35 6.10
CA ALA A 3 11.38 -5.32 6.95
C ALA A 3 11.06 -3.95 7.57
N LEU A 4 11.98 -2.98 7.55
CA LEU A 4 11.80 -1.71 8.27
C LEU A 4 10.57 -0.90 7.77
N PRO A 5 10.28 -0.80 6.45
CA PRO A 5 9.06 -0.13 5.98
C PRO A 5 7.78 -0.79 6.48
N THR A 6 7.73 -2.13 6.51
CA THR A 6 6.60 -2.88 7.06
C THR A 6 6.44 -2.64 8.55
N LEU A 7 7.54 -2.65 9.32
CA LEU A 7 7.50 -2.35 10.76
C LEU A 7 6.95 -0.95 11.01
N ARG A 8 7.45 0.07 10.29
CA ARG A 8 6.95 1.44 10.45
C ARG A 8 5.47 1.55 10.08
N ALA A 9 5.04 0.98 8.96
CA ALA A 9 3.63 1.01 8.55
C ALA A 9 2.70 0.35 9.58
N ALA A 10 3.17 -0.69 10.28
CA ALA A 10 2.38 -1.41 11.26
C ALA A 10 2.36 -0.77 12.65
N THR A 11 3.36 0.05 13.01
CA THR A 11 3.56 0.50 14.41
C THR A 11 3.71 2.01 14.59
N ASP A 12 3.87 2.80 13.52
CA ASP A 12 3.95 4.26 13.63
C ASP A 12 2.59 4.81 14.09
N PRO A 13 2.49 5.44 15.28
CA PRO A 13 1.22 5.96 15.79
C PRO A 13 0.66 7.10 14.95
N GLN A 14 1.45 7.66 14.03
CA GLN A 14 1.02 8.68 13.07
C GLN A 14 0.69 8.10 11.69
N ALA A 15 0.72 6.78 11.52
CA ALA A 15 0.35 6.14 10.26
C ALA A 15 -1.13 6.37 9.94
N LEU A 16 -1.41 6.71 8.68
CA LEU A 16 -2.76 6.89 8.16
C LEU A 16 -3.06 5.81 7.12
N GLY A 17 -4.34 5.41 7.07
CA GLY A 17 -4.84 4.50 6.03
C GLY A 17 -4.52 5.00 4.62
N GLY A 18 -4.11 4.10 3.73
CA GLY A 18 -3.77 4.42 2.34
C GLY A 18 -2.35 4.97 2.12
N GLN A 19 -1.55 5.14 3.17
CA GLN A 19 -0.14 5.50 3.01
C GLN A 19 0.70 4.33 2.45
N TYR A 20 1.71 4.67 1.65
CA TYR A 20 2.67 3.72 1.11
C TYR A 20 4.06 3.99 1.71
N PHE A 21 4.61 3.00 2.41
CA PHE A 21 5.90 3.12 3.10
C PHE A 21 7.00 2.40 2.32
N GLY A 22 8.09 3.11 2.09
CA GLY A 22 9.27 2.59 1.39
C GLY A 22 10.53 3.32 1.86
N PRO A 23 11.72 2.81 1.53
CA PRO A 23 12.95 3.47 1.90
C PRO A 23 13.18 4.74 1.05
N ASP A 24 13.79 5.75 1.66
CA ASP A 24 13.99 7.10 1.09
C ASP A 24 15.15 7.24 0.10
N GLY A 25 15.95 6.19 -0.11
CA GLY A 25 17.08 6.21 -1.04
C GLY A 25 16.70 5.93 -2.49
N PHE A 26 17.71 5.95 -3.37
CA PHE A 26 17.55 5.78 -4.81
C PHE A 26 16.75 4.51 -5.14
N THR A 27 15.76 4.67 -6.02
CA THR A 27 14.85 3.61 -6.50
C THR A 27 14.19 2.80 -5.38
N GLN A 28 14.07 3.35 -4.17
CA GLN A 28 13.55 2.64 -3.00
C GLN A 28 14.34 1.35 -2.69
N GLY A 29 15.64 1.30 -3.02
CA GLY A 29 16.49 0.12 -2.79
C GLY A 29 17.21 0.10 -1.43
N ARG A 30 17.41 1.27 -0.82
CA ARG A 30 18.13 1.47 0.47
C ARG A 30 17.62 2.76 1.14
N GLY A 31 17.90 2.94 2.43
CA GLY A 31 17.49 4.13 3.18
C GLY A 31 16.52 3.81 4.32
N HIS A 32 16.07 4.85 5.03
CA HIS A 32 15.14 4.72 6.15
C HIS A 32 13.69 4.69 5.66
N PRO A 33 12.78 3.98 6.35
CA PRO A 33 11.36 3.99 6.04
C PRO A 33 10.79 5.40 6.07
N THR A 34 10.10 5.81 5.01
CA THR A 34 9.32 7.04 4.95
C THR A 34 8.05 6.83 4.13
N VAL A 35 7.14 7.80 4.18
CA VAL A 35 5.99 7.82 3.27
C VAL A 35 6.51 8.21 1.88
N VAL A 36 6.29 7.33 0.91
CA VAL A 36 6.71 7.52 -0.49
C VAL A 36 5.50 7.47 -1.41
N LYS A 37 5.65 8.00 -2.62
CA LYS A 37 4.60 7.93 -3.64
C LYS A 37 4.62 6.57 -4.34
N SER A 38 3.44 6.01 -4.55
CA SER A 38 3.24 4.82 -5.37
C SER A 38 3.17 5.19 -6.86
N SER A 39 2.96 4.20 -7.72
CA SER A 39 2.79 4.43 -9.17
C SER A 39 1.55 5.29 -9.46
N ARG A 40 1.49 5.95 -10.62
CA ARG A 40 0.27 6.67 -11.01
C ARG A 40 -0.95 5.73 -11.15
N LYS A 41 -0.73 4.52 -11.68
CA LYS A 41 -1.80 3.54 -11.93
C LYS A 41 -2.46 3.04 -10.65
N SER A 42 -1.73 2.97 -9.54
CA SER A 42 -2.29 2.58 -8.24
C SER A 42 -3.27 3.60 -7.66
N HIS A 43 -3.39 4.79 -8.26
CA HIS A 43 -4.38 5.81 -7.89
C HIS A 43 -5.59 5.88 -8.83
N ASP A 44 -5.75 4.91 -9.74
CA ASP A 44 -6.94 4.79 -10.61
C ASP A 44 -8.11 4.15 -9.83
N VAL A 45 -9.12 4.96 -9.51
CA VAL A 45 -10.26 4.55 -8.68
C VAL A 45 -11.15 3.52 -9.39
N ASP A 46 -11.36 3.68 -10.70
CA ASP A 46 -12.21 2.76 -11.48
C ASP A 46 -11.55 1.37 -11.53
N ALA A 47 -10.22 1.34 -11.71
CA ALA A 47 -9.45 0.11 -11.67
C ALA A 47 -9.47 -0.55 -10.27
N GLN A 48 -9.37 0.23 -9.20
CA GLN A 48 -9.46 -0.27 -7.82
C GLN A 48 -10.80 -0.95 -7.54
N GLN A 49 -11.91 -0.28 -7.90
CA GLN A 49 -13.27 -0.81 -7.69
C GLN A 49 -13.50 -2.10 -8.50
N ARG A 50 -13.08 -2.11 -9.77
CA ARG A 50 -13.16 -3.32 -10.61
C ARG A 50 -12.34 -4.47 -10.04
N LEU A 51 -11.11 -4.20 -9.58
CA LEU A 51 -10.24 -5.21 -9.00
C LEU A 51 -10.88 -5.82 -7.73
N TRP A 52 -11.48 -4.98 -6.89
CA TRP A 52 -12.16 -5.46 -5.68
C TRP A 52 -13.32 -6.38 -6.02
N ALA A 53 -14.23 -5.94 -6.90
CA ALA A 53 -15.40 -6.73 -7.31
C ALA A 53 -15.02 -8.10 -7.90
N VAL A 54 -14.01 -8.13 -8.78
CA VAL A 54 -13.51 -9.40 -9.34
C VAL A 54 -12.86 -10.27 -8.27
N SER A 55 -12.18 -9.68 -7.28
CA SER A 55 -11.55 -10.43 -6.19
C SER A 55 -12.61 -11.08 -5.29
N GLU A 56 -13.71 -10.39 -4.98
CA GLU A 56 -14.84 -10.97 -4.24
C GLU A 56 -15.51 -12.11 -5.03
N GLU A 57 -15.72 -11.93 -6.34
CA GLU A 57 -16.26 -12.97 -7.22
C GLU A 57 -15.37 -14.22 -7.25
N LEU A 58 -14.06 -14.04 -7.44
CA LEU A 58 -13.11 -15.15 -7.57
C LEU A 58 -12.85 -15.89 -6.25
N THR A 59 -12.95 -15.19 -5.11
CA THR A 59 -12.69 -15.79 -3.79
C THR A 59 -13.95 -16.24 -3.07
N GLY A 60 -15.13 -15.76 -3.47
CA GLY A 60 -16.39 -15.94 -2.77
C GLY A 60 -16.46 -15.21 -1.41
N VAL A 61 -15.48 -14.37 -1.10
CA VAL A 61 -15.43 -13.56 0.13
C VAL A 61 -15.98 -12.19 -0.18
N VAL A 62 -17.01 -11.75 0.56
CA VAL A 62 -17.64 -10.44 0.38
C VAL A 62 -17.39 -9.59 1.61
N PHE A 63 -16.96 -8.34 1.40
CA PHE A 63 -16.76 -7.37 2.46
C PHE A 63 -17.96 -6.41 2.56
N PRO A 64 -18.31 -5.96 3.78
CA PRO A 64 -19.34 -4.95 3.96
C PRO A 64 -18.88 -3.60 3.37
N ALA A 65 -19.87 -2.84 2.92
CA ALA A 65 -19.70 -1.47 2.44
C ALA A 65 -19.42 -0.48 3.59
#